data_AF-A0A448GYX4-F1
#
_entry.id   AF-A0A448GYX4-F1
#
_cell.length_a   1.000
_cell.length_b   1.000
_cell.length_c   1.000
_cell.angle_alpha   90.00
_cell.angle_beta   90.00
_cell.angle_gamma   90.00
#
_symmetry.space_group_name_H-M   'P 1'
#
loop_
_entity.id
_entity.type
_entity.pdbx_description
1 polymer ?
#
loop_
_entity_poly.entity_id
_entity_poly.type
_entity_poly.pdbx_seq_one_letter_code
_entity_poly.pdbx_strand_id
1 'polypeptide(L)'
;MQAILKEIYAADADIVLTKYQPEDPDFFDLDLCLLIGASDKEGADIFYLTICTPKWFDEQNFKAPVRGYLLVDCFNLDQIKTKIQHCIEQASGNSWHEIANQINQFALWEFDNYQ
;
A
#
# COMPACT_ATOMS: atom_id res chain seq x y z
N MET A 1 -5.76 1.48 20.05
CA MET A 1 -5.20 2.49 19.11
C MET A 1 -5.65 2.13 17.71
N GLN A 2 -5.98 3.12 16.88
CA GLN A 2 -6.46 2.89 15.51
C GLN A 2 -5.45 3.45 14.50
N ALA A 3 -5.15 2.71 13.44
CA ALA A 3 -4.33 3.20 12.33
C ALA A 3 -5.17 3.99 11.33
N ILE A 4 -4.57 5.03 10.75
CA ILE A 4 -5.16 5.80 9.66
C ILE A 4 -4.13 6.00 8.54
N LEU A 5 -4.63 6.03 7.31
CA LEU A 5 -3.85 6.51 6.17
C LEU A 5 -3.82 8.04 6.22
N LYS A 6 -2.64 8.60 6.48
CA LYS A 6 -2.44 10.06 6.54
C LYS A 6 -2.20 10.63 5.15
N GLU A 7 -1.31 10.00 4.40
CA GLU A 7 -0.97 10.42 3.04
C GLU A 7 -0.68 9.22 2.15
N ILE A 8 -0.80 9.43 0.84
CA ILE A 8 -0.51 8.46 -0.21
C ILE A 8 0.06 9.19 -1.42
N TYR A 9 1.19 8.70 -1.92
CA TYR A 9 1.84 9.19 -3.13
C TYR A 9 2.37 8.02 -3.97
N ALA A 10 2.61 8.28 -5.26
CA ALA A 10 3.40 7.37 -6.07
C ALA A 10 4.85 7.39 -5.57
N ALA A 11 5.52 6.24 -5.54
CA ALA A 11 6.91 6.16 -5.10
C ALA A 11 7.86 6.94 -6.02
N ASP A 12 7.54 7.01 -7.31
CA ASP A 12 8.21 7.89 -8.26
C ASP A 12 7.71 9.34 -8.08
N ALA A 13 8.65 10.25 -7.77
CA ALA A 13 8.37 11.65 -7.52
C ALA A 13 7.88 12.42 -8.77
N ASP A 14 8.15 11.91 -9.97
CA ASP A 14 7.68 12.52 -11.22
C ASP A 14 6.20 12.18 -11.50
N ILE A 15 5.62 11.21 -10.78
CA ILE A 15 4.22 10.80 -10.92
C ILE A 15 3.33 11.56 -9.93
N VAL A 16 2.50 12.47 -10.47
CA VAL A 16 1.40 13.05 -9.72
C VAL A 16 0.24 12.04 -9.69
N LEU A 17 0.12 11.29 -8.59
CA LEU A 17 -0.85 10.20 -8.42
C LEU A 17 -2.29 10.55 -8.82
N THR A 18 -2.75 11.77 -8.55
CA THR A 18 -4.12 12.22 -8.90
C THR A 18 -4.34 12.46 -10.40
N LYS A 19 -3.26 12.56 -11.17
CA LYS A 19 -3.26 12.74 -12.63
C LYS A 19 -2.79 11.49 -13.38
N TYR A 20 -2.27 10.50 -12.65
CA TYR A 20 -1.80 9.27 -13.25
C TYR A 20 -2.94 8.53 -13.92
N GLN A 21 -2.66 8.01 -15.11
CA GLN A 21 -3.44 7.01 -15.80
C GLN A 21 -2.42 6.04 -16.43
N PRO A 22 -2.65 4.71 -16.32
CA PRO A 22 -1.80 3.76 -17.01
C PRO A 22 -2.00 3.88 -18.53
N GLU A 23 -0.94 3.58 -19.29
CA GLU A 23 -1.04 3.52 -20.75
C GLU A 23 -1.95 2.39 -21.21
N ASP A 24 -1.86 1.23 -20.55
CA ASP A 24 -2.77 0.10 -20.69
C ASP A 24 -3.52 -0.15 -19.36
N PRO A 25 -4.84 0.14 -19.29
CA PRO A 25 -5.64 -0.07 -18.10
C PRO A 25 -5.72 -1.53 -17.61
N ASP A 26 -5.46 -2.49 -18.51
CA ASP A 26 -5.49 -3.93 -18.22
C ASP A 26 -4.11 -4.49 -17.89
N PHE A 27 -3.04 -3.72 -18.11
CA PHE A 27 -1.66 -4.16 -17.94
C PHE A 27 -0.80 -3.02 -17.36
N PHE A 28 -0.84 -2.88 -16.03
CA PHE A 28 0.00 -1.91 -15.32
C PHE A 28 0.36 -2.36 -13.92
N ASP A 29 1.38 -1.71 -13.39
CA ASP A 29 1.73 -1.60 -11.99
C ASP A 29 1.99 -0.13 -11.61
N LEU A 30 1.89 0.18 -10.32
CA LEU A 30 2.29 1.46 -9.76
C LEU A 30 2.71 1.26 -8.29
N ASP A 31 3.94 1.65 -7.98
CA ASP A 31 4.45 1.67 -6.62
C ASP A 31 3.89 2.86 -5.84
N LEU A 32 3.35 2.58 -4.66
CA LEU A 32 2.79 3.56 -3.75
C LEU A 32 3.60 3.60 -2.47
N CYS A 33 3.72 4.80 -1.93
CA CYS A 33 4.16 5.06 -0.57
C CYS A 33 2.96 5.51 0.26
N LEU A 34 2.74 4.82 1.37
CA LEU A 34 1.64 5.04 2.29
C LEU A 34 2.23 5.58 3.60
N LEU A 35 1.81 6.79 4.00
CA LEU A 35 2.10 7.29 5.35
C LEU A 35 0.98 6.85 6.26
N ILE A 36 1.30 5.92 7.14
CA ILE A 36 0.33 5.34 8.06
C ILE A 36 0.78 5.69 9.47
N GLY A 37 -0.14 6.20 10.29
CA GLY A 37 0.14 6.53 11.67
C GLY A 37 -1.06 6.25 12.58
N ALA A 38 -0.83 6.32 13.87
CA ALA A 38 -1.90 6.27 14.85
C ALA A 38 -2.83 7.49 14.70
N SER A 39 -4.14 7.28 14.83
CA SER A 39 -5.16 8.33 14.68
C SER A 39 -5.01 9.49 15.67
N ASP A 40 -4.39 9.24 16.82
CA ASP A 40 -4.20 10.16 17.93
C ASP A 40 -2.80 10.80 17.97
N LYS A 41 -1.95 10.55 16.96
CA LYS A 41 -0.58 11.08 16.87
C LYS A 41 -0.35 11.78 15.55
N GLU A 42 0.57 12.74 15.53
CA GLU A 42 0.96 13.43 14.29
C GLU A 42 1.85 12.57 13.39
N GLY A 43 2.79 11.81 13.97
CA GLY A 43 3.76 10.98 13.25
C GLY A 43 3.15 9.86 12.42
N ALA A 44 3.89 9.44 11.40
CA ALA A 44 3.58 8.36 10.48
C ALA A 44 4.86 7.58 10.16
N ASP A 45 4.70 6.31 9.83
CA ASP A 45 5.74 5.50 9.21
C ASP A 45 5.39 5.24 7.75
N ILE A 46 6.41 4.93 6.96
CA ILE A 46 6.28 4.62 5.54
C ILE A 46 6.03 3.12 5.34
N PHE A 47 5.01 2.83 4.54
CA PHE A 47 4.75 1.50 4.01
C PHE A 47 4.71 1.55 2.48
N TYR A 48 5.40 0.62 1.83
CA TYR A 48 5.38 0.48 0.38
C TYR A 48 4.34 -0.56 -0.04
N LEU A 49 3.60 -0.26 -1.11
CA LEU A 49 2.61 -1.15 -1.70
C LEU A 49 2.56 -0.94 -3.21
N THR A 50 2.74 -1.99 -3.98
CA THR A 50 2.56 -1.99 -5.42
C THR A 50 1.10 -2.34 -5.75
N ILE A 51 0.39 -1.45 -6.44
CA ILE A 51 -0.88 -1.83 -7.07
C ILE A 51 -0.58 -2.36 -8.47
N CYS A 52 -1.24 -3.42 -8.88
CA CYS A 52 -1.06 -3.95 -10.23
C CYS A 52 -2.27 -4.73 -10.71
N THR A 53 -2.34 -4.90 -12.02
CA THR A 53 -3.34 -5.77 -12.66
C THR A 53 -2.94 -7.25 -12.53
N PRO A 54 -3.91 -8.19 -12.48
CA PRO A 54 -3.62 -9.62 -12.49
C PRO A 54 -2.73 -10.04 -13.66
N LYS A 55 -2.97 -9.47 -14.86
CA LYS A 55 -2.16 -9.77 -16.06
C LYS A 55 -0.69 -9.39 -15.86
N TRP A 56 -0.42 -8.19 -15.36
CA TRP A 56 0.96 -7.76 -15.07
C TRP A 56 1.61 -8.62 -14.00
N PHE A 57 0.87 -8.96 -12.95
CA PHE A 57 1.37 -9.78 -11.83
C PHE A 57 1.76 -11.19 -12.28
N ASP A 58 0.95 -11.81 -13.14
CA ASP A 58 1.23 -13.14 -13.69
C ASP A 58 2.51 -13.15 -14.55
N GLU A 59 2.79 -12.08 -15.30
CA GLU A 59 4.02 -11.96 -16.09
C GLU A 59 5.30 -11.89 -15.24
N GLN A 60 5.20 -11.43 -13.99
CA GLN A 60 6.36 -11.40 -13.08
C GLN A 60 6.83 -12.81 -12.68
N ASN A 61 6.02 -13.84 -12.93
CA ASN A 61 6.40 -15.24 -12.74
C ASN A 61 6.88 -15.58 -11.32
N PHE A 62 6.34 -14.92 -10.28
CA PHE A 62 6.71 -15.16 -8.88
C PHE A 62 6.66 -16.65 -8.53
N LYS A 63 7.72 -17.16 -7.91
CA LYS A 63 7.88 -18.59 -7.56
C LYS A 63 7.57 -18.90 -6.09
N ALA A 64 7.16 -17.88 -5.33
CA ALA A 64 6.81 -17.97 -3.93
C ALA A 64 5.73 -16.92 -3.62
N PRO A 65 5.00 -17.05 -2.49
CA PRO A 65 4.12 -16.00 -2.02
C PRO A 65 4.90 -14.68 -1.87
N VAL A 66 4.33 -13.61 -2.44
CA VAL A 66 4.86 -12.25 -2.33
C VAL A 66 3.88 -11.38 -1.55
N ARG A 67 4.41 -10.53 -0.67
CA ARG A 67 3.68 -9.47 0.02
C ARG A 67 4.00 -8.13 -0.63
N GLY A 68 3.24 -7.08 -0.30
CA GLY A 68 3.45 -5.76 -0.86
C GLY A 68 2.75 -5.53 -2.20
N TYR A 69 1.82 -6.41 -2.61
CA TYR A 69 1.07 -6.28 -3.85
C TYR A 69 -0.43 -6.26 -3.60
N LEU A 70 -1.13 -5.32 -4.23
CA LEU A 70 -2.60 -5.24 -4.26
C LEU A 70 -3.09 -5.38 -5.71
N LEU A 71 -3.78 -6.49 -5.99
CA LEU A 71 -4.37 -6.73 -7.30
C LEU A 71 -5.63 -5.89 -7.52
N VAL A 72 -5.71 -5.24 -8.68
CA VAL A 72 -6.86 -4.43 -9.11
C VAL A 72 -7.21 -4.73 -10.57
N ASP A 73 -8.50 -4.81 -10.89
CA ASP A 73 -8.94 -5.13 -12.26
C ASP A 73 -8.67 -3.99 -13.25
N CYS A 74 -8.72 -2.74 -12.77
CA CYS A 74 -8.41 -1.54 -13.54
C CYS A 74 -7.94 -0.41 -12.62
N PHE A 75 -7.31 0.62 -13.19
CA PHE A 75 -6.92 1.80 -12.41
C PHE A 75 -8.14 2.66 -12.05
N ASN A 76 -8.50 2.63 -10.77
CA ASN A 76 -9.46 3.55 -10.17
C ASN A 76 -8.92 4.00 -8.81
N LEU A 77 -8.35 5.21 -8.77
CA LEU A 77 -7.66 5.72 -7.59
C LEU A 77 -8.56 5.74 -6.34
N ASP A 78 -9.83 6.09 -6.48
CA ASP A 78 -10.76 6.15 -5.35
C ASP A 78 -11.03 4.75 -4.78
N GLN A 79 -11.30 3.77 -5.65
CA GLN A 79 -11.48 2.38 -5.21
C GLN A 79 -10.21 1.79 -4.59
N ILE A 80 -9.05 2.10 -5.15
CA ILE A 80 -7.74 1.71 -4.60
C ILE A 80 -7.59 2.28 -3.19
N LYS A 81 -7.81 3.59 -3.01
CA LYS A 81 -7.73 4.25 -1.71
C LYS A 81 -8.70 3.64 -0.70
N THR A 82 -9.95 3.39 -1.10
CA THR A 82 -10.94 2.74 -0.22
C THR A 82 -10.50 1.34 0.21
N LYS A 83 -9.96 0.52 -0.71
CA LYS A 83 -9.44 -0.82 -0.38
C LYS A 83 -8.28 -0.74 0.60
N ILE A 84 -7.30 0.12 0.33
CA ILE A 84 -6.12 0.33 1.21
C ILE A 84 -6.57 0.78 2.59
N GLN A 85 -7.44 1.80 2.66
CA GLN A 85 -7.95 2.32 3.92
C GLN A 85 -8.70 1.24 4.72
N HIS A 86 -9.54 0.43 4.06
CA HIS A 86 -10.23 -0.68 4.72
C HIS A 86 -9.25 -1.69 5.34
N CYS A 87 -8.19 -2.06 4.63
CA CYS A 87 -7.15 -2.95 5.16
C CYS A 87 -6.43 -2.36 6.38
N ILE A 88 -6.12 -1.06 6.35
CA ILE A 88 -5.47 -0.35 7.46
C ILE A 88 -6.37 -0.31 8.69
N GLU A 89 -7.66 -0.04 8.50
CA GLU A 89 -8.65 0.07 9.59
C GLU A 89 -8.90 -1.26 10.32
N GLN A 90 -8.59 -2.41 9.69
CA GLN A 90 -8.66 -3.72 10.37
C GLN A 90 -7.50 -3.94 11.36
N ALA A 91 -6.40 -3.19 11.25
CA ALA A 91 -5.26 -3.33 12.14
C ALA A 91 -5.57 -2.70 13.51
N SER A 92 -5.42 -3.47 14.58
CA SER A 92 -5.69 -3.01 15.94
C SER A 92 -4.70 -3.60 16.95
N GLY A 93 -4.37 -2.83 17.99
CA GLY A 93 -3.39 -3.27 18.98
C GLY A 93 -3.21 -2.28 20.13
N ASN A 94 -2.39 -2.70 21.09
CA ASN A 94 -2.03 -1.91 22.27
C ASN A 94 -0.80 -1.03 22.02
N SER A 95 0.00 -1.36 21.00
CA SER A 95 1.19 -0.60 20.60
C SER A 95 1.19 -0.30 19.10
N TRP A 96 1.93 0.75 18.69
CA TRP A 96 2.09 1.06 17.27
C TRP A 96 2.80 -0.09 16.56
N HIS A 97 3.81 -0.69 17.20
CA HIS A 97 4.56 -1.80 16.64
C HIS A 97 3.67 -3.03 16.35
N GLU A 98 2.70 -3.36 17.21
CA GLU A 98 1.72 -4.43 16.95
C GLU A 98 0.85 -4.14 15.72
N ILE A 99 0.41 -2.89 15.58
CA ILE A 99 -0.43 -2.43 14.46
C ILE A 99 0.39 -2.43 13.16
N ALA A 100 1.59 -1.84 13.19
CA ALA A 100 2.51 -1.78 12.06
C ALA A 100 2.86 -3.19 11.55
N ASN A 101 3.11 -4.14 12.45
CA ASN A 101 3.35 -5.54 12.08
C ASN A 101 2.13 -6.23 11.42
N GLN A 102 0.90 -5.86 11.78
CA GLN A 102 -0.29 -6.37 11.08
C GLN A 102 -0.39 -5.79 9.66
N ILE A 103 -0.11 -4.50 9.50
CA ILE A 103 -0.09 -3.85 8.19
C ILE A 103 1.04 -4.41 7.31
N ASN A 104 2.19 -4.71 7.91
CA ASN A 104 3.37 -5.30 7.26
C ASN A 104 3.14 -6.72 6.71
N GLN A 105 2.00 -7.35 7.01
CA GLN A 105 1.60 -8.62 6.39
C GLN A 105 1.16 -8.43 4.93
N PHE A 106 0.66 -7.25 4.56
CA PHE A 106 0.20 -6.96 3.19
C PHE A 106 0.97 -5.82 2.50
N ALA A 107 1.52 -4.86 3.25
CA ALA A 107 2.42 -3.82 2.75
C ALA A 107 3.85 -4.05 3.27
N LEU A 108 4.83 -3.29 2.78
CA LEU A 108 6.24 -3.38 3.21
C LEU A 108 6.59 -2.21 4.11
N TRP A 109 6.77 -2.45 5.39
CA TRP A 109 7.14 -1.40 6.35
C TRP A 109 8.60 -0.98 6.20
N GLU A 110 8.93 0.31 6.33
CA GLU A 110 10.31 0.80 6.25
C GLU A 110 11.23 0.24 7.35
N PHE A 111 10.65 -0.17 8.48
CA PHE A 111 11.35 -0.82 9.59
C PHE A 111 11.23 -2.36 9.54
N ASP A 112 10.83 -2.91 8.41
CA ASP A 112 10.76 -4.36 8.25
C ASP A 112 12.15 -5.00 8.50
N ASN A 113 12.20 -5.93 9.46
CA ASN A 113 13.41 -6.57 9.99
C ASN A 113 14.37 -5.68 10.81
N TYR A 114 13.98 -4.46 11.21
CA TYR A 114 14.68 -3.75 12.27
C TYR A 114 14.37 -4.42 13.63
N GLN A 115 15.42 -4.93 14.30
CA GLN A 115 15.36 -5.45 15.67
C GLN A 115 15.83 -4.41 16.68
#